data_AF-A0A518AWA1-F1
#
_entry.id   AF-A0A518AWA1-F1
#
_cell.length_a   1.000
_cell.length_b   1.000
_cell.length_c   1.000
_cell.angle_alpha   90.00
_cell.angle_beta   90.00
_cell.angle_gamma   90.00
#
_symmetry.space_group_name_H-M   'P 1'
#
loop_
_entity.id
_entity.type
_entity.pdbx_description
1 polymer ?
#
loop_
_entity_poly.entity_id
_entity_poly.type
_entity_poly.pdbx_seq_one_letter_code
_entity_poly.pdbx_strand_id
1 'polypeptide(L)'
;MKATLRGSATRPRDLLREVERRAVAIRKLLNTLGQGQGREMRGVVDDAVKLAESIEHIAHWGQSCPAADVVEVEFRVEVLISLLEVEVDHIFAS
;
A
#
# COMPACT_ATOMS: atom_id res chain seq x y z
N MET A 1 11.20 12.55 -4.78
CA MET A 1 10.11 13.21 -5.55
C MET A 1 8.80 12.54 -5.15
N LYS A 2 7.90 13.23 -4.43
CA LYS A 2 6.56 12.71 -4.13
C LYS A 2 5.78 12.66 -5.45
N ALA A 3 5.60 11.47 -6.01
CA ALA A 3 4.67 11.27 -7.10
C ALA A 3 3.27 11.26 -6.48
N THR A 4 2.59 12.40 -6.51
CA THR A 4 1.13 12.44 -6.32
C THR A 4 0.51 11.48 -7.33
N LEU A 5 -0.45 10.66 -6.90
CA LEU A 5 -1.13 9.67 -7.76
C LEU A 5 -1.85 10.30 -8.98
N ARG A 6 -1.93 11.64 -9.00
CA ARG A 6 -2.55 12.45 -10.04
C ARG A 6 -1.66 12.66 -11.26
N GLY A 7 -1.48 11.59 -12.02
CA GLY A 7 -1.28 11.70 -13.46
C GLY A 7 -2.59 12.14 -14.13
N SER A 8 -2.55 13.28 -14.83
CA SER A 8 -3.67 13.86 -15.59
C SER A 8 -4.50 12.79 -16.33
N ALA A 9 -5.82 12.77 -16.06
CA ALA A 9 -6.87 11.93 -16.69
C ALA A 9 -7.10 10.49 -16.19
N THR A 10 -6.53 10.05 -15.06
CA THR A 10 -6.85 8.70 -14.51
C THR A 10 -8.15 8.73 -13.70
N ARG A 11 -9.11 7.85 -13.99
CA ARG A 11 -10.35 7.75 -13.19
C ARG A 11 -9.99 7.24 -11.79
N PRO A 12 -10.54 7.81 -10.70
CA PRO A 12 -10.19 7.41 -9.33
C PRO A 12 -10.35 5.89 -9.06
N ARG A 13 -11.31 5.22 -9.70
CA ARG A 13 -11.46 3.76 -9.59
C ARG A 13 -10.32 2.97 -10.24
N ASP A 14 -9.79 3.44 -11.36
CA ASP A 14 -8.66 2.79 -12.03
C ASP A 14 -7.39 2.95 -11.21
N LEU A 15 -7.25 4.09 -10.54
CA LEU A 15 -6.19 4.33 -9.55
C LEU A 15 -6.26 3.33 -8.39
N LEU A 16 -7.43 3.17 -7.78
CA LEU A 16 -7.62 2.24 -6.66
C LEU A 16 -7.38 0.78 -7.08
N ARG A 17 -7.75 0.39 -8.30
CA ARG A 17 -7.41 -0.94 -8.86
C ARG A 17 -5.90 -1.15 -8.98
N GLU A 18 -5.19 -0.13 -9.46
CA GLU A 18 -3.74 -0.19 -9.60
C GLU A 18 -3.07 -0.26 -8.22
N VAL A 19 -3.54 0.54 -7.26
CA VAL A 19 -3.05 0.48 -5.88
C VAL A 19 -3.29 -0.90 -5.26
N GLU A 20 -4.50 -1.45 -5.37
CA GLU A 20 -4.82 -2.78 -4.86
C GLU A 20 -3.85 -3.83 -5.42
N ARG A 21 -3.62 -3.83 -6.73
CA ARG A 21 -2.68 -4.76 -7.39
C ARG A 21 -1.25 -4.62 -6.87
N ARG A 22 -0.78 -3.38 -6.67
CA ARG A 22 0.56 -3.12 -6.12
C ARG A 22 0.66 -3.56 -4.67
N ALA A 23 -0.34 -3.27 -3.85
CA ALA A 23 -0.38 -3.68 -2.45
C ALA A 23 -0.33 -5.22 -2.31
N VAL A 24 -1.11 -5.95 -3.13
CA VAL A 24 -1.04 -7.41 -3.21
C VAL A 24 0.37 -7.90 -3.58
N ALA A 25 1.01 -7.27 -4.57
CA ALA A 25 2.35 -7.65 -5.01
C ALA A 25 3.39 -7.41 -3.90
N ILE A 26 3.35 -6.25 -3.25
CA ILE A 26 4.25 -5.89 -2.14
C ILE A 26 4.06 -6.86 -0.97
N ARG A 27 2.82 -7.14 -0.58
CA ARG A 27 2.51 -8.11 0.48
C ARG A 27 3.10 -9.49 0.21
N LYS A 28 2.97 -9.99 -1.03
CA LYS A 28 3.56 -11.28 -1.42
C LYS A 28 5.09 -11.26 -1.34
N LEU A 29 5.71 -10.15 -1.76
CA LEU A 29 7.15 -9.97 -1.67
C LEU A 29 7.61 -9.96 -0.21
N LEU A 30 6.97 -9.17 0.65
CA LEU A 30 7.30 -9.06 2.08
C LEU A 30 7.14 -10.39 2.82
N ASN A 31 6.05 -11.13 2.55
CA ASN A 31 5.87 -12.48 3.09
C ASN A 31 6.98 -13.44 2.68
N THR A 32 7.52 -13.29 1.47
CA THR A 32 8.66 -14.11 1.00
C THR A 32 9.94 -13.71 1.75
N LEU A 33 10.17 -12.41 1.95
CA LEU A 33 11.34 -11.90 2.71
C LEU A 33 11.30 -12.31 4.18
N GLY A 34 10.12 -12.31 4.81
CA GLY A 34 9.95 -12.65 6.23
C GLY A 34 10.32 -14.10 6.58
N GLN A 35 10.35 -15.02 5.62
CA GLN A 35 10.70 -16.43 5.86
C GLN A 35 12.19 -16.66 6.16
N GLY A 36 13.08 -15.70 5.84
CA GLY A 36 14.53 -15.83 6.04
C GLY A 36 15.14 -14.87 7.07
N GLN A 37 14.33 -14.02 7.71
CA GLN A 37 14.78 -12.89 8.51
C GLN A 37 14.91 -13.22 10.01
N GLY A 38 15.84 -12.53 10.69
CA GLY A 38 16.03 -12.61 12.14
C GLY A 38 14.85 -12.06 12.95
N ARG A 39 14.79 -12.34 14.26
CA ARG A 39 13.65 -11.96 15.14
C ARG A 39 13.31 -10.47 15.11
N GLU A 40 14.31 -9.60 15.02
CA GLU A 40 14.15 -8.15 15.02
C GLU A 40 13.52 -7.66 13.70
N MET A 41 14.04 -8.13 12.57
CA MET A 41 13.48 -7.80 11.26
C MET A 41 12.12 -8.41 10.99
N ARG A 42 11.77 -9.53 11.66
CA ARG A 42 10.43 -10.12 11.58
C ARG A 42 9.35 -9.12 12.01
N GLY A 43 9.59 -8.30 13.05
CA GLY A 43 8.62 -7.31 13.50
C GLY A 43 8.32 -6.24 12.44
N VAL A 44 9.37 -5.68 11.86
CA VAL A 44 9.26 -4.65 10.80
C VAL A 44 8.58 -5.21 9.55
N VAL A 45 8.95 -6.42 9.14
CA VAL A 45 8.32 -7.11 8.00
C VAL A 45 6.85 -7.41 8.26
N ASP A 46 6.50 -7.87 9.47
CA ASP A 46 5.10 -8.15 9.85
C ASP A 46 4.24 -6.87 9.80
N ASP A 47 4.77 -5.74 10.24
CA ASP A 47 4.06 -4.46 10.21
C ASP A 47 3.91 -3.91 8.78
N ALA A 48 4.95 -4.04 7.94
CA ALA A 48 4.86 -3.74 6.51
C ALA A 48 3.83 -4.64 5.79
N VAL A 49 3.73 -5.92 6.15
CA VAL A 49 2.70 -6.83 5.62
C VAL A 49 1.29 -6.36 5.99
N LYS A 50 1.04 -6.02 7.25
CA LYS A 50 -0.27 -5.52 7.71
C LYS A 50 -0.65 -4.20 7.04
N LEU A 51 0.32 -3.31 6.80
CA LEU A 51 0.09 -2.07 6.06
C LEU A 51 -0.31 -2.36 4.61
N ALA A 52 0.39 -3.27 3.93
CA ALA A 52 0.03 -3.68 2.58
C ALA A 52 -1.37 -4.33 2.52
N GLU A 53 -1.74 -5.17 3.49
CA GLU A 53 -3.11 -5.72 3.62
C GLU A 53 -4.16 -4.64 3.81
N SER A 54 -3.87 -3.63 4.64
CA SER A 54 -4.79 -2.52 4.89
C SER A 54 -5.03 -1.69 3.62
N ILE A 55 -3.97 -1.43 2.86
CA ILE A 55 -4.06 -0.74 1.56
C ILE A 55 -4.88 -1.56 0.56
N GLU A 56 -4.63 -2.86 0.47
CA GLU A 56 -5.39 -3.80 -0.36
C GLU A 56 -6.90 -3.71 -0.05
N HIS A 57 -7.28 -3.87 1.22
CA HIS A 57 -8.68 -3.84 1.63
C HIS A 57 -9.36 -2.50 1.39
N ILE A 58 -8.68 -1.39 1.70
CA ILE A 58 -9.25 -0.04 1.52
C ILE A 58 -9.38 0.29 0.04
N ALA A 59 -8.38 -0.06 -0.78
CA ALA A 59 -8.43 0.14 -2.22
C ALA A 59 -9.52 -0.71 -2.89
N HIS A 60 -9.68 -1.96 -2.44
CA HIS A 60 -10.77 -2.83 -2.89
C HIS A 60 -12.14 -2.25 -2.55
N TRP A 61 -12.35 -1.87 -1.28
CA TRP A 61 -13.60 -1.25 -0.83
C TRP A 61 -13.90 0.05 -1.60
N GLY A 62 -12.89 0.92 -1.77
CA GLY A 62 -13.02 2.19 -2.48
C GLY A 62 -13.51 2.07 -3.92
N GLN A 63 -13.25 0.95 -4.61
CA GLN A 63 -13.75 0.72 -5.96
C GLN A 63 -15.29 0.59 -6.01
N SER A 64 -15.90 0.18 -4.90
CA SER A 64 -17.35 0.05 -4.76
C SER A 64 -18.04 1.36 -4.30
N CYS A 65 -17.27 2.35 -3.83
CA CYS A 65 -17.80 3.58 -3.28
C CYS A 65 -18.45 4.49 -4.35
N PRO A 66 -19.43 5.32 -3.94
CA PRO A 66 -19.92 6.44 -4.73
C PRO A 66 -18.80 7.43 -5.07
N ALA A 67 -18.90 8.11 -6.21
CA ALA A 67 -17.83 9.00 -6.69
C ALA A 67 -17.44 10.12 -5.71
N ALA A 68 -18.39 10.58 -4.88
CA ALA A 68 -18.14 11.59 -3.85
C ALA A 68 -17.17 11.09 -2.76
N ASP A 69 -17.29 9.82 -2.37
CA ASP A 69 -16.52 9.23 -1.27
C ASP A 69 -15.17 8.69 -1.75
N VAL A 70 -15.05 8.34 -3.04
CA VAL A 70 -13.83 7.77 -3.64
C VAL A 70 -12.62 8.70 -3.49
N VAL A 71 -12.82 10.02 -3.52
CA VAL A 71 -11.73 11.00 -3.33
C VAL A 71 -11.15 10.95 -1.92
N GLU A 72 -12.01 10.75 -0.91
CA GLU A 72 -11.54 10.58 0.47
C GLU A 72 -10.79 9.25 0.63
N VAL A 73 -11.26 8.19 -0.03
CA VAL A 73 -10.56 6.90 -0.04
C VAL A 73 -9.18 7.02 -0.67
N GLU A 74 -9.06 7.71 -1.81
CA GLU A 74 -7.78 8.00 -2.47
C GLU A 74 -6.79 8.66 -1.51
N PHE A 75 -7.22 9.69 -0.77
CA PHE A 75 -6.35 10.38 0.18
C PHE A 75 -5.88 9.46 1.32
N ARG A 76 -6.77 8.64 1.87
CA ARG A 76 -6.41 7.68 2.93
C ARG A 76 -5.41 6.64 2.42
N VAL A 77 -5.60 6.18 1.19
CA VAL A 77 -4.69 5.26 0.51
C VAL A 77 -3.31 5.88 0.30
N GLU A 78 -3.22 7.15 -0.13
CA GLU A 78 -1.93 7.85 -0.27
C GLU A 78 -1.15 7.92 1.04
N VAL A 79 -1.83 8.22 2.16
CA VAL A 79 -1.21 8.26 3.49
C VAL A 79 -0.65 6.89 3.87
N LEU A 80 -1.41 5.82 3.65
CA LEU A 80 -0.96 4.46 3.96
C LEU A 80 0.22 4.02 3.08
N ILE A 81 0.22 4.40 1.80
CA ILE A 81 1.36 4.14 0.90
C ILE A 81 2.62 4.83 1.44
N SER A 82 2.53 6.09 1.86
CA SER A 82 3.68 6.79 2.45
C SER A 82 4.22 6.12 3.72
N LEU A 83 3.33 5.55 4.55
CA LEU A 83 3.77 4.78 5.72
C LEU A 83 4.43 3.46 5.33
N LEU A 84 3.88 2.76 4.33
CA LEU A 84 4.47 1.54 3.80
C LEU A 84 5.86 1.78 3.20
N GLU A 85 6.05 2.90 2.49
CA GLU A 85 7.37 3.29 1.95
C GLU A 85 8.41 3.42 3.07
N VAL A 86 8.06 4.04 4.19
CA VAL A 86 8.96 4.18 5.35
C VAL A 86 9.35 2.81 5.93
N GLU A 87 8.38 1.90 6.10
CA GLU A 87 8.69 0.56 6.62
C GLU A 87 9.54 -0.27 5.64
N VAL A 88 9.27 -0.14 4.34
CA VAL A 88 10.09 -0.77 3.30
C VAL A 88 11.51 -0.23 3.33
N ASP A 89 11.69 1.08 3.48
CA ASP A 89 13.02 1.70 3.60
C ASP A 89 13.77 1.18 4.85
N HIS A 90 13.09 1.00 5.99
CA HIS A 90 13.70 0.37 7.17
C HIS A 90 14.18 -1.06 6.90
N ILE A 91 13.39 -1.85 6.16
CA ILE A 91 13.76 -3.24 5.83
C ILE A 91 15.03 -3.30 4.97
N PHE A 92 15.19 -2.38 4.02
CA PHE A 92 16.32 -2.38 3.07
C PHE A 92 17.53 -1.54 3.51
N ALA A 93 17.38 -0.66 4.50
CA ALA A 93 18.48 0.08 5.12
C ALA A 93 19.21 -0.72 6.20
N SER A 94 18.64 -1.86 6.62
CA SER A 94 19.18 -2.80 7.59
C SER A 94 20.04 -3.89 6.96
#